data_AF-A0A3D9CD14-F1
#
_entry.id   AF-A0A3D9CD14-F1
#
_cell.length_a   1.000
_cell.length_b   1.000
_cell.length_c   1.000
_cell.angle_alpha   90.00
_cell.angle_beta   90.00
_cell.angle_gamma   90.00
#
_symmetry.space_group_name_H-M   'P 1'
#
loop_
_entity.id
_entity.type
_entity.pdbx_description
1 polymer ?
#
loop_
_entity_poly.entity_id
_entity_poly.type
_entity_poly.pdbx_seq_one_letter_code
_entity_poly.pdbx_strand_id
1 'polypeptide(L)'
;MPGKTWLLSTACLLFIHCKKENVSKPSVGQDTITQQKREVVISKPEDDSQMEKVKSFLKWYRDNEDNLYSFNTIKGGPQGENETQVNYYVDFNQAEKELNFLKSSGLFSQKFLSVYKQNYVQGEEYFKKNPTDDGPPHGFDYDYFFRTQDDYQSDLQNIEAIQFTVQQISSEQYAVKFHLKNCGMTYQYILSKGNGDQWLIDSIENIS
;
A
#
# COMPACT_ATOMS: atom_id res chain seq x y z
N MET A 1 -3.34 -12.78 -59.38
CA MET A 1 -4.05 -14.07 -59.22
C MET A 1 -4.77 -14.04 -57.88
N PRO A 2 -6.05 -14.40 -57.80
CA PRO A 2 -6.82 -14.41 -56.54
C PRO A 2 -6.77 -15.78 -55.85
N GLY A 3 -6.93 -15.80 -54.52
CA GLY A 3 -7.14 -17.01 -53.73
C GLY A 3 -8.05 -16.72 -52.53
N LYS A 4 -9.30 -17.19 -52.59
CA LYS A 4 -10.31 -17.11 -51.53
C LYS A 4 -10.81 -18.51 -51.19
N THR A 5 -10.92 -18.81 -49.89
CA THR A 5 -11.79 -19.82 -49.24
C THR A 5 -11.68 -19.55 -47.71
N TRP A 6 -12.69 -19.40 -46.82
CA TRP A 6 -14.08 -19.91 -46.71
C TRP A 6 -14.10 -21.45 -46.76
N LEU A 7 -14.53 -22.28 -45.79
CA LEU A 7 -15.38 -22.20 -44.59
C LEU A 7 -14.84 -23.22 -43.52
N LEU A 8 -15.45 -23.64 -42.40
CA LEU A 8 -16.82 -23.51 -41.82
C LEU A 8 -16.73 -23.59 -40.27
N SER A 9 -17.88 -23.74 -39.59
CA SER A 9 -18.07 -24.05 -38.16
C SER A 9 -18.76 -25.41 -38.01
N THR A 10 -18.53 -26.14 -36.91
CA THR A 10 -19.37 -27.30 -36.56
C THR A 10 -19.59 -27.39 -35.05
N ALA A 11 -20.82 -27.15 -34.61
CA ALA A 11 -21.28 -27.48 -33.25
C ALA A 11 -22.02 -28.82 -33.30
N CYS A 12 -21.63 -29.77 -32.45
CA CYS A 12 -22.31 -31.07 -32.32
C CYS A 12 -23.23 -31.09 -31.10
N LEU A 13 -24.54 -31.00 -31.35
CA LEU A 13 -25.57 -31.41 -30.41
C LEU A 13 -25.78 -32.91 -30.52
N LEU A 14 -25.76 -33.62 -29.39
CA LEU A 14 -26.21 -35.01 -29.28
C LEU A 14 -27.29 -35.15 -28.20
N PHE A 15 -28.52 -35.32 -28.66
CA PHE A 15 -29.47 -36.25 -28.01
C PHE A 15 -28.86 -37.67 -28.13
N ILE A 16 -29.23 -38.73 -27.43
CA ILE A 16 -30.53 -39.36 -27.12
C ILE A 16 -30.22 -40.30 -25.91
N HIS A 17 -31.05 -40.56 -24.89
CA HIS A 17 -32.23 -41.45 -24.92
C HIS A 17 -32.91 -41.50 -23.54
N CYS A 18 -34.25 -41.48 -23.52
CA CYS A 18 -35.01 -41.97 -22.36
C CYS A 18 -34.98 -43.50 -22.32
N LYS A 19 -34.86 -44.08 -21.11
CA LYS A 19 -35.34 -45.43 -20.82
C LYS A 19 -36.37 -45.33 -19.69
N LYS A 20 -37.57 -45.86 -19.94
CA LYS A 20 -38.72 -45.87 -19.02
C LYS A 20 -38.89 -47.28 -18.46
N GLU A 21 -39.75 -47.40 -17.45
CA GLU A 21 -40.14 -48.59 -16.67
C GLU A 21 -39.33 -48.82 -15.38
N ASN A 22 -39.93 -49.20 -14.24
CA ASN A 22 -41.37 -49.46 -13.98
C ASN A 22 -41.79 -49.02 -12.56
N VAL A 23 -43.10 -48.90 -12.31
CA VAL A 23 -43.68 -48.35 -11.08
C VAL A 23 -43.78 -49.39 -9.96
N SER A 24 -43.31 -49.04 -8.75
CA SER A 24 -43.91 -49.56 -7.51
C SER A 24 -43.80 -48.55 -6.34
N LYS A 25 -44.87 -48.52 -5.53
CA LYS A 25 -45.10 -47.76 -4.28
C LYS A 25 -46.23 -48.53 -3.54
N PRO A 26 -46.50 -48.33 -2.24
CA PRO A 26 -45.82 -47.46 -1.26
C PRO A 26 -45.50 -48.12 0.11
N SER A 27 -44.65 -47.46 0.90
CA SER A 27 -44.65 -47.42 2.39
C SER A 27 -43.60 -46.37 2.78
N VAL A 28 -43.94 -45.17 3.27
CA VAL A 28 -44.27 -44.86 4.69
C VAL A 28 -43.41 -45.71 5.65
N GLY A 29 -42.44 -45.18 6.39
CA GLY A 29 -41.96 -43.80 6.49
C GLY A 29 -41.18 -43.64 7.80
N GLN A 30 -39.93 -44.09 7.83
CA GLN A 30 -39.09 -44.08 9.03
C GLN A 30 -38.17 -42.85 9.09
N ASP A 31 -38.08 -42.33 10.32
CA ASP A 31 -36.90 -41.79 11.00
C ASP A 31 -36.11 -40.61 10.40
N THR A 32 -36.24 -39.50 11.13
CA THR A 32 -35.13 -38.64 11.58
C THR A 32 -34.22 -38.00 10.54
N ILE A 33 -34.56 -36.77 10.14
CA ILE A 33 -33.55 -35.77 9.80
C ILE A 33 -33.73 -34.56 10.71
N THR A 34 -33.04 -34.59 11.86
CA THR A 34 -32.80 -33.41 12.68
C THR A 34 -32.08 -32.38 11.82
N GLN A 35 -32.73 -31.25 11.55
CA GLN A 35 -32.09 -30.15 10.84
C GLN A 35 -30.89 -29.67 11.66
N GLN A 36 -29.68 -30.00 11.20
CA GLN A 36 -28.47 -29.36 11.69
C GLN A 36 -28.53 -27.88 11.30
N LYS A 37 -29.05 -27.08 12.24
CA LYS A 37 -28.86 -25.63 12.27
C LYS A 37 -27.37 -25.39 12.24
N ARG A 38 -26.83 -25.13 11.04
CA ARG A 38 -25.43 -24.77 10.83
C ARG A 38 -25.21 -23.50 11.63
N GLU A 39 -24.53 -23.62 12.77
CA GLU A 39 -24.14 -22.44 13.52
C GLU A 39 -23.29 -21.59 12.59
N VAL A 40 -23.77 -20.37 12.33
CA VAL A 40 -22.94 -19.33 11.75
C VAL A 40 -21.86 -19.11 12.79
N VAL A 41 -20.66 -19.63 12.51
CA VAL A 41 -19.46 -19.25 13.23
C VAL A 41 -19.29 -17.77 12.93
N ILE A 42 -19.81 -16.94 13.82
CA ILE A 42 -19.52 -15.52 13.85
C ILE A 42 -18.03 -15.47 14.16
N SER A 43 -17.24 -15.28 13.12
CA SER A 43 -15.82 -14.98 13.26
C SER A 43 -15.71 -13.82 14.23
N LYS A 44 -14.94 -14.05 15.30
CA LYS A 44 -14.45 -13.01 16.21
C LYS A 44 -14.06 -11.77 15.38
N PRO A 45 -14.35 -10.53 15.83
CA PRO A 45 -13.92 -9.34 15.09
C PRO A 45 -12.45 -9.50 14.73
N GLU A 46 -12.17 -9.28 13.46
CA GLU A 46 -10.83 -9.36 12.90
C GLU A 46 -9.93 -8.41 13.70
N ASP A 47 -8.68 -8.81 13.95
CA ASP A 47 -7.77 -8.00 14.74
C ASP A 47 -7.38 -6.78 13.89
N ASP A 48 -8.11 -5.67 14.06
CA ASP A 48 -7.94 -4.43 13.30
C ASP A 48 -6.63 -3.69 13.62
N SER A 49 -5.73 -4.25 14.45
CA SER A 49 -4.51 -3.58 14.91
C SER A 49 -3.54 -3.20 13.78
N GLN A 50 -3.57 -3.88 12.63
CA GLN A 50 -2.85 -3.49 11.41
C GLN A 50 -3.41 -2.19 10.82
N MET A 51 -4.75 -2.10 10.68
CA MET A 51 -5.43 -0.89 10.22
C MET A 51 -5.17 0.26 11.18
N GLU A 52 -5.33 0.04 12.49
CA GLU A 52 -5.12 1.07 13.50
C GLU A 52 -3.65 1.53 13.58
N LYS A 53 -2.69 0.67 13.26
CA LYS A 53 -1.27 1.07 13.10
C LYS A 53 -1.09 2.01 11.90
N VAL A 54 -1.73 1.74 10.75
CA VAL A 54 -1.68 2.64 9.60
C VAL A 54 -2.42 3.95 9.87
N LYS A 55 -3.62 3.93 10.46
CA LYS A 55 -4.32 5.15 10.89
C LYS A 55 -3.48 5.97 11.89
N SER A 56 -2.80 5.30 12.82
CA SER A 56 -1.87 5.94 13.76
C SER A 56 -0.72 6.63 13.04
N PHE A 57 -0.16 6.01 11.99
CA PHE A 57 0.83 6.67 11.14
C PHE A 57 0.24 7.87 10.38
N LEU A 58 -0.92 7.74 9.74
CA LEU A 58 -1.54 8.83 8.98
C LEU A 58 -1.85 10.05 9.87
N LYS A 59 -2.31 9.81 11.10
CA LYS A 59 -2.52 10.85 12.13
C LYS A 59 -1.19 11.47 12.57
N TRP A 60 -0.20 10.65 12.91
CA TRP A 60 1.13 11.13 13.30
C TRP A 60 1.77 11.98 12.20
N TYR A 61 1.67 11.56 10.94
CA TYR A 61 2.26 12.25 9.81
C TYR A 61 1.64 13.62 9.63
N ARG A 62 0.31 13.71 9.52
CA ARG A 62 -0.44 14.98 9.50
C ARG A 62 -0.05 15.93 10.64
N ASP A 63 0.16 15.40 11.84
CA ASP A 63 0.48 16.19 13.03
C ASP A 63 1.98 16.54 13.15
N ASN A 64 2.85 16.01 12.28
CA ASN A 64 4.32 16.16 12.34
C ASN A 64 4.99 16.47 10.99
N GLU A 65 4.23 16.68 9.91
CA GLU A 65 4.72 16.97 8.55
C GLU A 65 5.70 18.15 8.53
N ASP A 66 5.31 19.29 9.10
CA ASP A 66 6.17 20.48 9.24
C ASP A 66 7.46 20.19 10.03
N ASN A 67 7.37 19.40 11.11
CA ASN A 67 8.54 19.01 11.92
C ASN A 67 9.49 18.14 11.12
N LEU A 68 8.97 17.22 10.30
CA LEU A 68 9.73 16.34 9.43
C LEU A 68 10.45 17.14 8.33
N TYR A 69 9.74 18.01 7.62
CA TYR A 69 10.35 18.84 6.57
C TYR A 69 11.32 19.91 7.13
N SER A 70 11.17 20.32 8.39
CA SER A 70 12.10 21.27 9.04
C SER A 70 13.56 20.80 9.08
N PHE A 71 13.83 19.50 8.95
CA PHE A 71 15.20 19.00 8.87
C PHE A 71 15.92 19.50 7.60
N ASN A 72 15.21 19.77 6.50
CA ASN A 72 15.78 20.34 5.28
C ASN A 72 17.04 19.56 4.83
N THR A 73 16.84 18.31 4.44
CA THR A 73 17.90 17.31 4.21
C THR A 73 18.61 17.42 2.87
N ILE A 74 18.03 18.17 1.92
CA ILE A 74 18.61 18.46 0.61
C ILE A 74 19.02 19.93 0.60
N LYS A 75 20.26 20.22 0.18
CA LYS A 75 20.85 21.56 0.13
C LYS A 75 21.32 21.89 -1.27
N GLY A 76 21.65 23.16 -1.51
CA GLY A 76 21.92 23.68 -2.86
C GLY A 76 20.63 23.98 -3.60
N GLY A 77 20.67 23.92 -4.93
CA GLY A 77 19.53 24.26 -5.78
C GLY A 77 19.40 25.77 -6.02
N PRO A 78 18.23 26.23 -6.51
CA PRO A 78 18.00 27.64 -6.85
C PRO A 78 18.21 28.55 -5.64
N GLN A 79 19.16 29.49 -5.76
CA GLN A 79 19.43 30.52 -4.75
C GLN A 79 19.00 31.91 -5.26
N GLY A 80 18.93 32.89 -4.36
CA GLY A 80 18.67 34.29 -4.73
C GLY A 80 19.80 34.93 -5.53
N GLU A 81 19.51 36.04 -6.22
CA GLU A 81 20.40 36.73 -7.18
C GLU A 81 21.80 37.13 -6.63
N ASN A 82 22.00 37.09 -5.32
CA ASN A 82 23.24 37.51 -4.65
C ASN A 82 23.98 36.35 -3.94
N GLU A 83 23.54 35.10 -4.14
CA GLU A 83 24.13 33.93 -3.50
C GLU A 83 24.92 33.07 -4.49
N THR A 84 25.99 32.44 -4.01
CA THR A 84 26.77 31.49 -4.81
C THR A 84 25.88 30.29 -5.13
N GLN A 85 25.69 30.01 -6.42
CA GLN A 85 24.95 28.83 -6.86
C GLN A 85 25.69 27.55 -6.42
N VAL A 86 24.96 26.61 -5.82
CA VAL A 86 25.50 25.35 -5.31
C VAL A 86 24.63 24.20 -5.82
N ASN A 87 25.25 23.26 -6.53
CA ASN A 87 24.60 22.02 -6.97
C ASN A 87 23.96 21.27 -5.80
N TYR A 88 22.88 20.54 -6.07
CA TYR A 88 22.22 19.73 -5.05
C TYR A 88 23.17 18.77 -4.33
N TYR A 89 23.00 18.62 -3.02
CA TYR A 89 23.68 17.62 -2.20
C TYR A 89 22.83 17.24 -0.98
N VAL A 90 23.13 16.09 -0.38
CA VAL A 90 22.46 15.62 0.83
C VAL A 90 23.21 16.06 2.08
N ASP A 91 22.51 16.76 2.99
CA ASP A 91 22.98 16.99 4.35
C ASP A 91 22.71 15.76 5.22
N PHE A 92 23.67 14.84 5.26
CA PHE A 92 23.56 13.60 6.04
C PHE A 92 23.40 13.83 7.55
N ASN A 93 23.83 14.98 8.09
CA ASN A 93 23.61 15.28 9.51
C ASN A 93 22.14 15.58 9.78
N GLN A 94 21.48 16.28 8.86
CA GLN A 94 20.04 16.53 8.93
C GLN A 94 19.24 15.26 8.61
N ALA A 95 19.65 14.46 7.62
CA ALA A 95 19.02 13.18 7.31
C ALA A 95 19.11 12.18 8.47
N GLU A 96 20.19 12.19 9.26
CA GLU A 96 20.28 11.38 10.47
C GLU A 96 19.35 11.88 11.59
N LYS A 97 19.15 13.20 11.75
CA LYS A 97 18.17 13.75 12.69
C LYS A 97 16.74 13.36 12.30
N GLU A 98 16.41 13.46 11.00
CA GLU A 98 15.11 13.04 10.48
C GLU A 98 14.89 11.53 10.68
N LEU A 99 15.88 10.70 10.37
CA LEU A 99 15.79 9.25 10.58
C LEU A 99 15.57 8.90 12.05
N ASN A 100 16.20 9.63 12.98
CA ASN A 100 16.00 9.46 14.41
C ASN A 100 14.62 9.96 14.87
N PHE A 101 14.09 11.03 14.27
CA PHE A 101 12.73 11.51 14.52
C PHE A 101 11.69 10.47 14.06
N LEU A 102 11.79 9.97 12.82
CA LEU A 102 10.98 8.87 12.30
C LEU A 102 11.06 7.62 13.19
N LYS A 103 12.27 7.23 13.60
CA LYS A 103 12.49 6.09 14.52
C LYS A 103 11.82 6.29 15.89
N SER A 104 11.81 7.52 16.41
CA SER A 104 11.22 7.84 17.72
C SER A 104 9.69 7.66 17.78
N SER A 105 9.02 7.68 16.63
CA SER A 105 7.56 7.46 16.53
C SER A 105 7.11 6.04 16.90
N GLY A 106 7.98 5.03 16.79
CA GLY A 106 7.60 3.61 16.97
C GLY A 106 6.63 3.08 15.90
N LEU A 107 6.55 3.73 14.74
CA LEU A 107 5.66 3.34 13.64
C LEU A 107 6.35 2.46 12.59
N PHE A 108 7.65 2.66 12.37
CA PHE A 108 8.41 2.06 11.27
C PHE A 108 9.33 0.94 11.74
N SER A 109 9.50 -0.09 10.91
CA SER A 109 10.44 -1.16 11.16
C SER A 109 11.87 -0.73 10.81
N GLN A 110 12.87 -1.46 11.32
CA GLN A 110 14.26 -1.23 10.94
C GLN A 110 14.48 -1.46 9.43
N LYS A 111 13.67 -2.31 8.78
CA LYS A 111 13.69 -2.50 7.32
C LYS A 111 13.29 -1.22 6.60
N PHE A 112 12.15 -0.62 6.96
CA PHE A 112 11.69 0.65 6.39
C PHE A 112 12.74 1.74 6.57
N LEU A 113 13.22 1.95 7.80
CA LEU A 113 14.22 2.97 8.13
C LEU A 113 15.53 2.80 7.35
N SER A 114 15.91 1.56 7.03
CA SER A 114 17.13 1.28 6.24
C SER A 114 16.93 1.61 4.76
N VAL A 115 15.76 1.32 4.19
CA VAL A 115 15.39 1.72 2.82
C VAL A 115 15.26 3.24 2.70
N TYR A 116 14.66 3.88 3.71
CA TYR A 116 14.55 5.34 3.82
C TYR A 116 15.94 6.00 3.81
N LYS A 117 16.87 5.52 4.65
CA LYS A 117 18.27 5.98 4.65
C LYS A 117 18.98 5.73 3.31
N GLN A 118 18.69 4.63 2.63
CA GLN A 118 19.31 4.32 1.34
C GLN A 118 18.88 5.30 0.22
N ASN A 119 17.68 5.89 0.29
CA ASN A 119 17.23 6.92 -0.64
C ASN A 119 18.19 8.13 -0.66
N TYR A 120 18.62 8.57 0.52
CA TYR A 120 19.61 9.65 0.66
C TYR A 120 20.99 9.29 0.08
N VAL A 121 21.45 8.05 0.27
CA VAL A 121 22.72 7.59 -0.32
C VAL A 121 22.64 7.59 -1.85
N GLN A 122 21.53 7.10 -2.41
CA GLN A 122 21.29 7.07 -3.86
C GLN A 122 21.14 8.49 -4.45
N GLY A 123 20.45 9.40 -3.74
CA GLY A 123 20.33 10.81 -4.09
C GLY A 123 21.68 11.52 -4.17
N GLU A 124 22.50 11.40 -3.13
CA GLU A 124 23.86 11.96 -3.11
C GLU A 124 24.74 11.39 -4.24
N GLU A 125 24.66 10.08 -4.49
CA GLU A 125 25.34 9.48 -5.63
C GLU A 125 24.84 10.02 -6.98
N TYR A 126 23.55 10.29 -7.10
CA TYR A 126 22.96 10.87 -8.30
C TYR A 126 23.44 12.30 -8.51
N PHE A 127 23.38 13.17 -7.49
CA PHE A 127 23.81 14.57 -7.61
C PHE A 127 25.30 14.71 -7.91
N LYS A 128 26.16 13.83 -7.36
CA LYS A 128 27.58 13.77 -7.72
C LYS A 128 27.84 13.38 -9.18
N LYS A 129 26.98 12.53 -9.75
CA LYS A 129 27.07 12.08 -11.15
C LYS A 129 26.42 13.09 -12.11
N ASN A 130 25.42 13.83 -11.65
CA ASN A 130 24.63 14.80 -12.41
C ASN A 130 24.51 16.12 -11.62
N PRO A 131 25.58 16.94 -11.55
CA PRO A 131 25.52 18.22 -10.85
C PRO A 131 24.49 19.13 -11.52
N THR A 132 23.48 19.52 -10.76
CA THR A 132 22.47 20.50 -11.15
C THR A 132 22.05 21.32 -9.92
N ASP A 133 21.68 22.56 -10.16
CA ASP A 133 21.20 23.56 -9.20
C ASP A 133 19.89 24.22 -9.67
N ASP A 134 19.27 23.69 -10.73
CA ASP A 134 17.97 24.11 -11.27
C ASP A 134 16.95 22.96 -11.23
N GLY A 135 15.66 23.33 -11.17
CA GLY A 135 14.52 22.42 -11.05
C GLY A 135 14.43 21.70 -9.70
N PRO A 136 13.40 20.87 -9.48
CA PRO A 136 13.27 20.07 -8.26
C PRO A 136 14.42 19.03 -8.11
N PRO A 137 14.88 18.74 -6.87
CA PRO A 137 15.92 17.74 -6.63
C PRO A 137 15.42 16.32 -6.98
N HIS A 138 16.09 15.69 -7.95
CA HIS A 138 15.73 14.35 -8.45
C HIS A 138 15.57 13.31 -7.33
N GLY A 139 14.37 12.72 -7.21
CA GLY A 139 14.08 11.67 -6.21
C GLY A 139 13.66 12.21 -4.84
N PHE A 140 13.56 13.54 -4.70
CA PHE A 140 13.07 14.28 -3.53
C PHE A 140 12.05 15.35 -3.95
N ASP A 141 11.54 15.25 -5.17
CA ASP A 141 10.59 16.14 -5.83
C ASP A 141 9.12 15.77 -5.53
N TYR A 142 8.88 14.93 -4.53
CA TYR A 142 7.55 14.42 -4.17
C TYR A 142 7.55 13.97 -2.69
N ASP A 143 6.36 13.79 -2.11
CA ASP A 143 6.20 13.26 -0.75
C ASP A 143 6.66 11.79 -0.66
N TYR A 144 7.62 11.46 0.21
CA TYR A 144 8.14 10.09 0.28
C TYR A 144 7.11 9.03 0.73
N PHE A 145 6.14 9.41 1.57
CA PHE A 145 5.15 8.52 2.18
C PHE A 145 3.87 8.40 1.35
N PHE A 146 3.59 9.37 0.49
CA PHE A 146 2.44 9.39 -0.41
C PHE A 146 2.82 9.32 -1.90
N ARG A 147 4.12 9.31 -2.23
CA ARG A 147 4.67 9.19 -3.60
C ARG A 147 3.95 10.09 -4.61
N THR A 148 3.66 11.32 -4.22
CA THR A 148 2.89 12.29 -5.02
C THR A 148 3.30 13.72 -4.69
N GLN A 149 2.95 14.65 -5.59
CA GLN A 149 2.95 16.09 -5.37
C GLN A 149 1.52 16.64 -5.16
N ASP A 150 0.50 15.80 -5.38
CA ASP A 150 -0.91 16.16 -5.25
C ASP A 150 -1.39 16.20 -3.79
N ASP A 151 -2.47 16.94 -3.53
CA ASP A 151 -3.07 17.12 -2.20
C ASP A 151 -3.59 15.79 -1.61
N TYR A 152 -2.79 15.20 -0.73
CA TYR A 152 -3.20 14.10 0.15
C TYR A 152 -3.66 14.62 1.53
N GLN A 153 -3.19 15.81 1.94
CA GLN A 153 -3.43 16.40 3.26
C GLN A 153 -4.93 16.61 3.51
N SER A 154 -5.71 16.97 2.48
CA SER A 154 -7.16 17.10 2.56
C SER A 154 -7.88 15.79 2.95
N ASP A 155 -7.38 14.62 2.55
CA ASP A 155 -7.90 13.35 3.06
C ASP A 155 -7.46 13.10 4.51
N LEU A 156 -6.24 13.51 4.89
CA LEU A 156 -5.73 13.34 6.25
C LEU A 156 -6.46 14.20 7.30
N GLN A 157 -7.14 15.28 6.89
CA GLN A 157 -8.05 16.03 7.76
C GLN A 157 -9.26 15.19 8.20
N ASN A 158 -9.65 14.16 7.41
CA ASN A 158 -10.82 13.31 7.68
C ASN A 158 -10.48 11.81 7.63
N ILE A 159 -9.42 11.40 8.33
CA ILE A 159 -8.91 10.02 8.35
C ILE A 159 -9.98 8.97 8.69
N GLU A 160 -10.97 9.31 9.52
CA GLU A 160 -12.05 8.39 9.89
C GLU A 160 -13.02 8.07 8.73
N ALA A 161 -13.03 8.86 7.66
CA ALA A 161 -13.78 8.58 6.44
C ALA A 161 -13.02 7.67 5.46
N ILE A 162 -11.70 7.54 5.61
CA ILE A 162 -10.87 6.68 4.76
C ILE A 162 -11.26 5.21 5.00
N GLN A 163 -11.53 4.49 3.91
CA GLN A 163 -11.84 3.07 3.96
C GLN A 163 -10.56 2.26 3.79
N PHE A 164 -10.33 1.32 4.72
CA PHE A 164 -9.17 0.45 4.73
C PHE A 164 -9.57 -0.99 4.43
N THR A 165 -8.73 -1.70 3.70
CA THR A 165 -8.84 -3.16 3.49
C THR A 165 -7.58 -3.81 4.03
N VAL A 166 -7.74 -4.72 4.99
CA VAL A 166 -6.64 -5.53 5.53
C VAL A 166 -6.57 -6.85 4.76
N GLN A 167 -5.36 -7.28 4.42
CA GLN A 167 -5.12 -8.54 3.70
C GLN A 167 -3.87 -9.23 4.26
N GLN A 168 -4.01 -10.46 4.75
CA GLN A 168 -2.86 -11.29 5.11
C GLN A 168 -2.08 -11.69 3.84
N ILE A 169 -0.76 -11.50 3.86
CA ILE A 169 0.15 -11.90 2.77
C ILE A 169 0.88 -13.20 3.15
N SER A 170 1.29 -13.31 4.41
CA SER A 170 1.98 -14.48 4.96
C SER A 170 1.62 -14.66 6.45
N SER A 171 2.18 -15.67 7.11
CA SER A 171 2.05 -15.85 8.57
C SER A 171 2.54 -14.64 9.38
N GLU A 172 3.40 -13.80 8.81
CA GLU A 172 4.10 -12.72 9.51
C GLU A 172 3.83 -11.32 8.93
N GLN A 173 3.17 -11.23 7.76
CA GLN A 173 2.98 -9.99 7.03
C GLN A 173 1.55 -9.76 6.56
N TYR A 174 1.13 -8.50 6.63
CA TYR A 174 -0.18 -8.01 6.19
C TYR A 174 -0.01 -6.78 5.29
N ALA A 175 -0.82 -6.68 4.24
CA ALA A 175 -1.08 -5.42 3.54
C ALA A 175 -2.27 -4.72 4.19
N VAL A 176 -2.16 -3.41 4.33
CA VAL A 176 -3.29 -2.49 4.54
C VAL A 176 -3.38 -1.60 3.32
N LYS A 177 -4.54 -1.61 2.67
CA LYS A 177 -4.82 -0.84 1.45
C LYS A 177 -5.86 0.22 1.72
N PHE A 178 -5.68 1.41 1.16
CA PHE A 178 -6.64 2.52 1.24
C PHE A 178 -6.51 3.43 0.03
N HIS A 179 -7.51 4.27 -0.20
CA HIS A 179 -7.54 5.23 -1.30
C HIS A 179 -7.82 6.63 -0.76
N LEU A 180 -7.01 7.61 -1.19
CA LEU A 180 -7.17 9.02 -0.87
C LEU A 180 -7.82 9.71 -2.08
N LYS A 181 -8.93 10.40 -1.86
CA LYS A 181 -9.81 10.86 -2.94
C LYS A 181 -9.37 12.17 -3.59
N ASN A 182 -8.66 13.03 -2.86
CA ASN A 182 -8.24 14.34 -3.36
C ASN A 182 -7.04 14.21 -4.31
N CYS A 183 -6.03 13.42 -3.95
CA CYS A 183 -4.93 13.05 -4.85
C CYS A 183 -5.27 11.88 -5.80
N GLY A 184 -6.36 11.16 -5.59
CA GLY A 184 -6.77 10.02 -6.42
C GLY A 184 -5.86 8.78 -6.32
N MET A 185 -4.98 8.74 -5.33
CA MET A 185 -3.96 7.70 -5.17
C MET A 185 -4.42 6.56 -4.27
N THR A 186 -4.01 5.35 -4.64
CA THR A 186 -4.31 4.11 -3.89
C THR A 186 -3.01 3.60 -3.30
N TYR A 187 -3.02 3.32 -2.00
CA TYR A 187 -1.82 2.96 -1.25
C TYR A 187 -1.86 1.52 -0.77
N GLN A 188 -0.68 0.90 -0.71
CA GLN A 188 -0.44 -0.37 -0.06
C GLN A 188 0.69 -0.19 0.96
N TYR A 189 0.36 -0.45 2.23
CA TYR A 189 1.28 -0.40 3.35
C TYR A 189 1.51 -1.84 3.81
N ILE A 190 2.76 -2.29 3.82
CA ILE A 190 3.13 -3.63 4.29
C ILE A 190 3.55 -3.52 5.76
N LEU A 191 3.00 -4.38 6.61
CA LEU A 191 3.32 -4.43 8.04
C LEU A 191 3.79 -5.82 8.44
N SER A 192 4.74 -5.85 9.38
CA SER A 192 5.16 -7.04 10.11
C SER A 192 5.15 -6.78 11.62
N LYS A 193 5.17 -7.83 12.43
CA LYS A 193 5.32 -7.69 13.88
C LYS A 193 6.78 -7.43 14.25
N GLY A 194 7.00 -6.32 14.94
CA GLY A 194 8.25 -6.02 15.61
C GLY A 194 8.38 -6.73 16.97
N ASN A 195 9.47 -6.44 17.67
CA ASN A 195 9.69 -6.91 19.04
C ASN A 195 8.54 -6.46 19.96
N GLY A 196 8.01 -7.37 20.78
CA GLY A 196 6.90 -7.07 21.69
C GLY A 196 5.51 -7.06 21.05
N ASP A 197 5.31 -7.84 19.97
CA ASP A 197 4.02 -8.06 19.30
C ASP A 197 3.38 -6.83 18.61
N GLN A 198 4.09 -5.70 18.53
CA GLN A 198 3.59 -4.48 17.90
C GLN A 198 3.78 -4.50 16.38
N TRP A 199 2.74 -4.13 15.63
CA TRP A 199 2.86 -3.89 14.18
C TRP A 199 3.77 -2.70 13.87
N LEU A 200 4.61 -2.86 12.85
CA LEU A 200 5.49 -1.83 12.30
C LEU A 200 5.37 -1.82 10.77
N ILE A 201 5.47 -0.64 10.16
CA ILE A 201 5.45 -0.47 8.71
C ILE A 201 6.82 -0.87 8.13
N ASP A 202 6.80 -1.78 7.15
CA ASP A 202 7.97 -2.31 6.43
C ASP A 202 8.21 -1.64 5.08
N SER A 203 7.15 -1.33 4.34
CA SER A 203 7.19 -0.61 3.06
C SER A 203 5.88 0.13 2.81
N ILE A 204 5.98 1.17 1.97
CA ILE A 204 4.89 2.03 1.55
C ILE A 204 4.98 2.18 0.04
N GLU A 205 3.89 1.85 -0.65
CA GLU A 205 3.76 1.85 -2.11
C GLU A 205 2.51 2.62 -2.52
N ASN A 206 2.64 3.47 -3.54
CA ASN A 206 1.49 3.92 -4.35
C ASN A 206 1.28 2.86 -5.44
N ILE A 207 0.04 2.39 -5.57
CA ILE A 207 -0.38 1.27 -6.42
C ILE A 207 -1.54 1.64 -7.36
N SER A 208 -1.81 2.94 -7.54
CA SER A 208 -2.67 3.46 -8.63
C SER A 208 -2.04 3.28 -10.01
#